data_AF-A0A840SCH1-F1
#
_entry.id   AF-A0A840SCH1-F1
#
_cell.length_a   1.000
_cell.length_b   1.000
_cell.length_c   1.000
_cell.angle_alpha   90.00
_cell.angle_beta   90.00
_cell.angle_gamma   90.00
#
_symmetry.space_group_name_H-M   'P 1'
#
loop_
_entity.id
_entity.type
_entity.pdbx_description
1 polymer ?
#
loop_
_entity_poly.entity_id
_entity_poly.type
_entity_poly.pdbx_seq_one_letter_code
_entity_poly.pdbx_strand_id
1 'polypeptide(L)'
;MITATIILFLSVFISAISQILLKKSALKKWKNSLREYLNLYVITAYTIFFTAVFLDLLALRKVNLSLVPVAEASSYIFVIILSRIFLKEKLSKLKALAILLIVTGIIIFLY
;
A
#
# COMPACT_ATOMS: atom_id res chain seq x y z
N MET A 1 -8.18 10.95 18.77
CA MET A 1 -7.82 9.56 18.46
C MET A 1 -8.47 9.08 17.17
N ILE A 2 -9.81 9.01 17.07
CA ILE A 2 -10.52 8.49 15.88
C ILE A 2 -10.08 9.15 14.57
N THR A 3 -10.01 10.49 14.54
CA THR A 3 -9.58 11.25 13.35
C THR A 3 -8.17 10.87 12.89
N ALA A 4 -7.26 10.61 13.83
CA ALA A 4 -5.87 10.25 13.52
C ALA A 4 -5.77 8.81 12.99
N THR A 5 -6.59 7.89 13.53
CA THR A 5 -6.71 6.53 12.99
C THR A 5 -7.25 6.54 11.55
N ILE A 6 -8.24 7.37 11.25
CA ILE A 6 -8.75 7.53 9.87
C ILE A 6 -7.63 8.03 8.94
N ILE A 7 -6.85 9.01 9.40
CA ILE A 7 -5.71 9.53 8.62
C ILE A 7 -4.67 8.43 8.39
N LEU A 8 -4.38 7.57 9.38
CA LEU A 8 -3.47 6.43 9.27
C LEU A 8 -3.93 5.41 8.22
N PHE A 9 -5.21 5.02 8.23
CA PHE A 9 -5.69 4.10 7.20
C PHE A 9 -5.73 4.75 5.81
N LEU A 10 -5.99 6.05 5.75
CA LEU A 10 -5.97 6.80 4.50
C LEU A 10 -4.55 6.95 3.93
N SER A 11 -3.54 7.24 4.76
CA SER A 11 -2.13 7.29 4.33
C SER A 11 -1.71 5.95 3.76
N VAL A 12 -2.00 4.86 4.45
CA VAL A 12 -1.68 3.50 3.98
C VAL A 12 -2.41 3.17 2.67
N PHE A 13 -3.67 3.58 2.52
CA PHE A 13 -4.39 3.42 1.26
C PHE A 13 -3.75 4.21 0.11
N ILE A 14 -3.35 5.47 0.34
CA ILE A 14 -2.64 6.30 -0.64
C ILE A 14 -1.28 5.66 -1.01
N SER A 15 -0.57 5.11 -0.04
CA SER A 15 0.66 4.34 -0.25
C SER A 15 0.41 3.14 -1.16
N ALA A 16 -0.68 2.39 -0.95
CA ALA A 16 -1.06 1.28 -1.83
C ALA A 16 -1.28 1.72 -3.29
N ILE A 17 -1.87 2.90 -3.53
CA ILE A 17 -2.02 3.46 -4.89
C ILE A 17 -0.65 3.71 -5.53
N SER A 18 0.30 4.29 -4.80
CA SER A 18 1.67 4.46 -5.26
C SER A 18 2.32 3.13 -5.67
N GLN A 19 2.15 2.10 -4.85
CA GLN A 19 2.68 0.76 -5.15
C GLN A 19 2.08 0.19 -6.45
N ILE A 20 0.80 0.45 -6.74
CA ILE A 20 0.18 0.04 -8.00
C ILE A 20 0.76 0.80 -9.20
N LEU A 21 1.06 2.09 -9.07
CA LEU A 21 1.72 2.87 -10.13
C LEU A 21 3.13 2.32 -10.43
N LEU A 22 3.91 2.00 -9.40
CA LEU A 22 5.23 1.36 -9.56
C LEU A 22 5.10 0.00 -10.23
N LYS A 23 4.14 -0.82 -9.79
CA LYS A 23 3.86 -2.13 -10.39
C LYS A 23 3.44 -2.01 -11.85
N LYS A 24 2.62 -1.02 -12.19
CA LYS A 24 2.21 -0.72 -13.56
C LYS A 24 3.40 -0.29 -14.42
N SER A 25 4.32 0.49 -13.85
CA SER A 25 5.55 0.90 -14.51
C SER A 25 6.45 -0.27 -14.87
N ALA A 26 6.64 -1.21 -13.93
CA ALA A 26 7.50 -2.38 -14.10
C ALA A 26 6.98 -3.37 -15.16
N LEU A 27 5.67 -3.38 -15.43
CA LEU A 27 5.07 -4.20 -16.49
C LEU A 27 5.34 -3.67 -17.90
N LYS A 28 5.79 -2.41 -18.04
CA LYS A 28 6.15 -1.83 -19.35
C LYS A 28 7.60 -2.15 -19.69
N LYS A 29 7.86 -2.53 -20.94
CA LYS A 29 9.23 -2.70 -21.45
C LYS A 29 9.83 -1.33 -21.77
N TRP A 30 10.91 -0.98 -21.08
CA TRP A 30 11.68 0.25 -21.31
C TRP A 30 12.97 -0.07 -22.06
N LYS A 31 13.45 0.87 -22.89
CA LYS A 31 14.67 0.68 -23.69
C LYS A 31 15.96 0.77 -22.87
N ASN A 32 15.96 1.56 -21.80
CA ASN A 32 17.13 1.83 -20.96
C ASN A 32 16.71 1.92 -19.49
N SER A 33 17.54 1.41 -18.58
CA SER A 33 17.27 1.41 -17.14
C SER A 33 17.04 2.82 -16.57
N LEU A 34 17.76 3.84 -17.04
CA LEU A 34 17.55 5.22 -16.60
C LEU A 34 16.13 5.73 -16.90
N ARG A 35 15.55 5.37 -18.07
CA ARG A 35 14.18 5.74 -18.42
C ARG A 35 13.14 4.93 -17.65
N GLU A 36 13.50 3.73 -17.21
CA GLU A 36 12.65 2.93 -16.34
C GLU A 36 12.53 3.57 -14.95
N TYR A 37 13.60 4.13 -14.39
CA TYR A 37 13.54 4.82 -13.10
C TYR A 37 12.99 6.25 -13.19
N LEU A 38 13.26 6.99 -14.27
CA LEU A 38 12.85 8.38 -14.44
C LEU A 38 11.53 8.56 -15.21
N ASN A 39 10.71 7.53 -15.31
CA ASN A 39 9.43 7.67 -15.99
C ASN A 39 8.38 8.38 -15.10
N LEU A 40 7.35 8.91 -15.76
CA LEU A 40 6.28 9.65 -15.10
C LEU A 40 5.51 8.81 -14.07
N TYR A 41 5.32 7.51 -14.30
CA TYR A 41 4.65 6.63 -13.32
C TYR A 41 5.47 6.46 -12.04
N VAL A 42 6.80 6.35 -12.15
CA VAL A 42 7.70 6.19 -11.00
C VAL A 42 7.82 7.49 -10.21
N ILE A 43 7.99 8.62 -10.90
CA ILE A 43 8.04 9.93 -10.26
C ILE A 43 6.73 10.23 -9.54
N THR A 44 5.58 10.05 -10.21
CA THR A 44 4.27 10.27 -9.59
C THR A 44 4.02 9.33 -8.43
N ALA A 45 4.39 8.05 -8.56
CA ALA A 45 4.30 7.10 -7.46
C ALA A 45 5.11 7.56 -6.25
N TYR A 46 6.38 7.94 -6.41
CA TYR A 46 7.20 8.37 -5.28
C TYR A 46 6.70 9.67 -4.65
N THR A 47 6.17 10.62 -5.43
CA THR A 47 5.55 11.84 -4.88
C THR A 47 4.30 11.50 -4.04
N ILE A 48 3.46 10.59 -4.51
CA ILE A 48 2.28 10.11 -3.77
C ILE A 48 2.71 9.38 -2.50
N PHE A 49 3.71 8.50 -2.60
CA PHE A 49 4.23 7.75 -1.45
C PHE A 49 4.82 8.68 -0.39
N PHE A 50 5.59 9.68 -0.82
CA PHE A 50 6.12 10.70 0.09
C PHE A 50 4.99 11.41 0.84
N THR A 51 3.93 11.80 0.14
CA THR A 51 2.76 12.44 0.77
C THR A 51 2.08 11.50 1.76
N ALA A 52 1.94 10.22 1.41
CA ALA A 52 1.40 9.20 2.31
C ALA A 52 2.24 9.07 3.59
N VAL A 53 3.57 8.99 3.47
CA VAL A 53 4.49 8.90 4.63
C VAL A 53 4.35 10.12 5.53
N PHE A 54 4.21 11.32 4.99
CA PHE A 54 3.97 12.52 5.81
C PHE A 54 2.67 12.45 6.60
N LEU A 55 1.57 12.01 5.97
CA LEU A 55 0.30 11.81 6.66
C LEU A 55 0.41 10.73 7.75
N ASP A 56 1.15 9.66 7.46
CA ASP A 56 1.41 8.56 8.38
C ASP A 56 2.15 9.05 9.63
N LEU A 57 3.25 9.79 9.45
CA LEU A 57 4.03 10.40 10.54
C LEU A 57 3.20 11.37 11.39
N LEU A 58 2.27 12.10 10.80
CA LEU A 58 1.36 12.98 11.54
C LEU A 58 0.33 12.19 12.35
N ALA A 59 -0.19 11.09 11.80
CA ALA A 59 -1.10 10.20 12.49
C ALA A 59 -0.41 9.48 13.66
N LEU A 60 0.83 9.01 13.46
CA LEU A 60 1.63 8.31 14.46
C LEU A 60 1.80 9.09 15.77
N ARG A 61 1.81 10.43 15.73
CA ARG A 61 1.89 11.29 16.93
C ARG A 61 0.67 11.21 17.83
N LYS A 62 -0.47 10.70 17.33
CA LYS A 62 -1.79 10.76 18.00
C LYS A 62 -2.49 9.41 18.13
N VAL A 63 -1.89 8.34 17.61
CA VAL A 63 -2.46 6.99 17.56
C VAL A 63 -1.55 6.05 18.36
N ASN A 64 -2.14 5.01 18.98
CA ASN A 64 -1.37 3.98 19.65
C ASN A 64 -0.49 3.22 18.64
N LEU A 65 0.78 3.00 18.99
CA LEU A 65 1.75 2.32 18.14
C LEU A 65 1.31 0.91 17.73
N SER A 66 0.46 0.26 18.53
CA SER A 66 -0.14 -1.05 18.21
C SER A 66 -1.03 -1.04 16.96
N LEU A 67 -1.62 0.09 16.58
CA LEU A 67 -2.47 0.18 15.38
C LEU A 67 -1.65 0.29 14.08
N VAL A 68 -0.35 0.57 14.19
CA VAL A 68 0.53 0.79 13.04
C VAL A 68 0.79 -0.51 12.28
N PRO A 69 1.18 -1.63 12.93
CA PRO A 69 1.29 -2.92 12.25
C PRO A 69 -0.01 -3.36 11.58
N VAL A 70 -1.16 -3.06 12.20
CA VAL A 70 -2.49 -3.38 11.65
C VAL A 70 -2.76 -2.58 10.38
N ALA A 71 -2.46 -1.28 10.38
CA ALA A 71 -2.61 -0.42 9.21
C ALA A 71 -1.69 -0.89 8.08
N GLU A 72 -0.40 -1.10 8.35
CA GLU A 72 0.58 -1.59 7.37
C GLU A 72 0.19 -2.95 6.78
N ALA A 73 -0.25 -3.89 7.62
CA ALA A 73 -0.75 -5.19 7.18
C ALA A 73 -1.97 -5.04 6.23
N SER A 74 -2.84 -4.06 6.49
CA SER A 74 -3.99 -3.74 5.64
C SER A 74 -3.57 -3.19 4.27
N SER A 75 -2.40 -2.54 4.16
CA SER A 75 -1.84 -2.10 2.87
C SER A 75 -1.73 -3.23 1.87
N TYR A 76 -1.27 -4.41 2.30
CA TYR A 76 -1.10 -5.57 1.42
C TYR A 76 -2.43 -6.05 0.85
N ILE A 77 -3.50 -5.98 1.65
CA ILE A 77 -4.85 -6.29 1.21
C ILE A 77 -5.28 -5.28 0.14
N PHE A 78 -5.08 -3.98 0.38
CA PHE A 78 -5.39 -2.94 -0.59
C PHE A 78 -4.61 -3.11 -1.90
N VAL A 79 -3.31 -3.42 -1.83
CA VAL A 79 -2.48 -3.66 -3.02
C VAL A 79 -3.00 -4.84 -3.82
N ILE A 80 -3.40 -5.94 -3.20
CA ILE A 80 -3.95 -7.09 -3.94
C ILE A 80 -5.27 -6.74 -4.62
N ILE A 81 -6.17 -6.04 -3.92
CA ILE A 81 -7.46 -5.60 -4.46
C ILE A 81 -7.26 -4.61 -5.61
N LEU A 82 -6.48 -3.54 -5.39
CA LEU A 82 -6.20 -2.52 -6.39
C LEU A 82 -5.45 -3.11 -7.58
N SER A 83 -4.55 -4.07 -7.36
CA SER A 83 -3.87 -4.79 -8.44
C SER A 83 -4.85 -5.58 -9.32
N ARG A 84 -5.88 -6.18 -8.73
CA ARG A 84 -6.95 -6.83 -9.52
C ARG A 84 -7.74 -5.80 -10.33
N ILE A 85 -8.06 -4.64 -9.74
CA ILE A 85 -8.88 -3.61 -10.40
C ILE A 85 -8.11 -2.93 -11.53
N PHE A 86 -6.91 -2.42 -11.25
CA PHE A 86 -6.15 -1.57 -12.17
C PHE A 86 -5.26 -2.34 -13.15
N LEU A 87 -4.72 -3.49 -12.73
CA LEU A 87 -3.83 -4.32 -13.55
C LEU A 87 -4.53 -5.56 -14.10
N LYS A 88 -5.80 -5.80 -13.73
CA LYS A 88 -6.58 -6.98 -14.13
C LYS A 88 -5.87 -8.31 -13.80
N GLU A 89 -5.03 -8.29 -12.76
CA GLU A 89 -4.32 -9.50 -12.33
C GLU A 89 -5.29 -10.52 -11.74
N LYS A 90 -5.11 -11.80 -12.13
CA LYS A 90 -5.83 -12.90 -11.50
C LYS A 90 -5.36 -13.06 -10.05
N LEU A 91 -6.31 -13.21 -9.13
CA LEU A 91 -6.01 -13.67 -7.79
C LEU A 91 -5.66 -15.15 -7.85
N SER A 92 -4.40 -15.47 -7.57
CA SER A 92 -3.98 -16.86 -7.40
C SER A 92 -4.43 -17.38 -6.05
N LYS A 93 -4.54 -18.72 -5.92
CA LYS A 93 -4.85 -19.37 -4.63
C LYS A 93 -3.85 -18.98 -3.54
N LEU A 94 -2.58 -18.80 -3.90
CA LEU A 94 -1.53 -18.30 -3.02
C LEU A 94 -1.79 -16.88 -2.52
N LYS A 95 -2.22 -15.94 -3.39
CA LYS A 95 -2.57 -14.57 -2.97
C LYS A 95 -3.78 -14.55 -2.03
N ALA A 96 -4.76 -15.42 -2.26
CA ALA A 96 -5.91 -15.55 -1.38
C ALA A 96 -5.52 -16.11 0.01
N LEU A 97 -4.64 -17.12 0.06
CA LEU A 97 -4.13 -17.67 1.30
C LEU A 97 -3.28 -16.65 2.07
N ALA A 98 -2.48 -15.84 1.37
CA ALA A 98 -1.74 -14.74 1.98
C ALA A 98 -2.66 -13.70 2.64
N ILE A 99 -3.75 -13.30 1.98
CA ILE A 99 -4.74 -12.40 2.59
C ILE A 99 -5.35 -13.02 3.84
N LEU A 100 -5.73 -14.30 3.76
CA LEU A 100 -6.33 -15.01 4.89
C LEU A 100 -5.38 -15.03 6.09
N LEU A 101 -4.10 -15.31 5.86
CA LEU A 101 -3.07 -15.33 6.90
C LEU A 101 -2.85 -13.93 7.53
N ILE A 102 -2.82 -12.88 6.73
CA ILE A 102 -2.72 -11.48 7.21
C ILE A 102 -3.93 -11.12 8.07
N VAL A 103 -5.15 -11.41 7.60
CA VAL A 103 -6.39 -11.12 8.33
C VAL A 103 -6.42 -11.88 9.65
N THR A 104 -6.05 -13.17 9.66
CA THR A 104 -5.96 -13.96 10.89
C THR A 104 -4.94 -13.37 11.86
N GLY A 105 -3.77 -12.93 11.38
CA GLY A 105 -2.76 -12.28 12.21
C GLY A 105 -3.26 -10.98 12.84
N ILE A 106 -4.00 -10.16 12.08
CA ILE A 106 -4.62 -8.94 12.59
C ILE A 106 -5.66 -9.27 13.68
N ILE A 107 -6.51 -10.27 13.45
CA ILE A 107 -7.54 -10.68 14.43
C ILE A 107 -6.89 -11.16 15.73
N ILE A 108 -5.85 -12.00 15.66
CA ILE A 108 -5.13 -12.49 16.84
C ILE A 108 -4.44 -11.34 17.59
N PHE A 109 -3.93 -10.34 16.90
CA PHE A 109 -3.30 -9.19 17.54
C PHE A 109 -4.31 -8.26 18.24
N LEU A 110 -5.55 -8.21 17.74
CA LEU A 110 -6.61 -7.36 18.27
C LEU A 110 -7.36 -7.99 19.46
N TYR A 111 -7.31 -9.32 19.62
CA TYR A 111 -7.92 -10.08 20.72
C TYR A 111 -6.90 -10.48 21.78
#